data_AF-A0A960PAC0-F1
#
_entry.id   AF-A0A960PAC0-F1
#
_cell.length_a   1.000
_cell.length_b   1.000
_cell.length_c   1.000
_cell.angle_alpha   90.00
_cell.angle_beta   90.00
_cell.angle_gamma   90.00
#
_symmetry.space_group_name_H-M   'P 1'
#
loop_
_entity.id
_entity.type
_entity.pdbx_description
1 polymer ?
#
loop_
_entity_poly.entity_id
_entity_poly.type
_entity_poly.pdbx_seq_one_letter_code
_entity_poly.pdbx_strand_id
1 'polypeptide(L)'
;MSAFTRRTFLGAAGAASLAACGSTQSQPESPKRPNLLLLFPDQWRFDWLGSNPEVPVRTPNVDALAARGVRFTKAVCASPLCAPSRACLAAGKEYDRCRVPGNAVDFPLDQTTYYQLLRDAGYHVMGCGKFDLHKATEDWGLDGKRLLADWGFSDGVDNAGKFDAIRSGAKSPKDPYMGYLHQHDLAQVHVDDFKGRGGMKSYSNTDPTPLPDHAYCDNWIGERG
;
A
#
# COMPACT_ATOMS: atom_id res chain seq x y z
N MET A 1 -38.45 12.33 5.94
CA MET A 1 -37.78 11.31 5.10
C MET A 1 -37.01 10.41 6.06
N SER A 2 -37.48 9.18 6.21
CA SER A 2 -37.13 8.27 7.31
C SER A 2 -35.72 7.69 7.16
N ALA A 3 -34.95 7.68 8.24
CA ALA A 3 -33.59 7.16 8.31
C ALA A 3 -33.60 5.64 8.47
N PHE A 4 -33.09 4.92 7.49
CA PHE A 4 -32.90 3.48 7.56
C PHE A 4 -31.64 3.15 8.40
N THR A 5 -31.79 2.34 9.44
CA THR A 5 -30.68 1.79 10.23
C THR A 5 -30.64 0.26 10.12
N ARG A 6 -29.44 -0.31 10.34
CA ARG A 6 -28.99 -1.69 10.07
C ARG A 6 -29.78 -2.84 10.73
N ARG A 7 -30.89 -2.59 11.42
CA ARG A 7 -31.65 -3.61 12.19
C ARG A 7 -32.97 -4.06 11.56
N THR A 8 -33.35 -3.54 10.40
CA THR A 8 -34.67 -3.83 9.80
C THR A 8 -34.57 -4.70 8.54
N PHE A 9 -33.87 -5.84 8.61
CA PHE A 9 -33.79 -6.76 7.46
C PHE A 9 -34.07 -8.23 7.77
N LEU A 10 -34.63 -8.57 8.93
CA LEU A 10 -35.03 -9.94 9.22
C LEU A 10 -36.43 -9.99 9.82
N GLY A 11 -37.42 -10.21 8.96
CA GLY A 11 -38.79 -10.46 9.40
C GLY A 11 -39.80 -10.39 8.27
N ALA A 12 -39.84 -11.40 7.41
CA ALA A 12 -41.08 -11.90 6.77
C ALA A 12 -40.77 -13.08 5.84
N ALA A 13 -41.26 -14.27 6.19
CA ALA A 13 -41.91 -15.19 5.24
C ALA A 13 -42.46 -16.40 6.02
N GLY A 14 -43.77 -16.36 6.27
CA GLY A 14 -44.56 -17.50 6.70
C GLY A 14 -44.85 -18.47 5.54
N ALA A 15 -45.19 -19.69 5.91
CA ALA A 15 -45.41 -20.84 5.03
C ALA A 15 -46.60 -20.71 4.07
N ALA A 16 -46.45 -21.20 2.84
CA ALA A 16 -47.54 -21.77 2.04
C ALA A 16 -47.04 -22.68 0.90
N SER A 17 -47.44 -23.95 1.00
CA SER A 17 -47.97 -24.85 -0.05
C SER A 17 -47.06 -25.46 -1.13
N LEU A 18 -47.09 -26.79 -1.14
CA LEU A 18 -46.63 -27.73 -2.16
C LEU A 18 -47.32 -27.51 -3.52
N ALA A 19 -46.52 -27.29 -4.56
CA ALA A 19 -46.86 -27.65 -5.93
C ALA A 19 -45.55 -27.99 -6.67
N ALA A 20 -45.34 -29.28 -6.93
CA ALA A 20 -44.21 -29.77 -7.72
C ALA A 20 -44.41 -29.37 -9.18
N CYS A 21 -43.72 -28.34 -9.61
CA CYS A 21 -43.48 -28.04 -11.02
C CYS A 21 -41.96 -28.06 -11.22
N GLY A 22 -41.49 -28.94 -12.10
CA GLY A 22 -40.10 -29.12 -12.45
C GLY A 22 -39.52 -27.83 -13.03
N SER A 23 -39.06 -26.95 -12.15
CA SER A 23 -38.19 -25.85 -12.48
C SER A 23 -36.78 -26.30 -12.13
N THR A 24 -35.91 -26.35 -13.13
CA THR A 24 -34.46 -26.31 -12.90
C THR A 24 -34.18 -24.99 -12.18
N GLN A 25 -34.20 -25.01 -10.85
CA GLN A 25 -33.69 -23.94 -10.03
C GLN A 25 -32.21 -23.80 -10.37
N SER A 26 -31.88 -22.81 -11.20
CA SER A 26 -30.52 -22.30 -11.29
C SER A 26 -30.12 -21.94 -9.86
N GLN A 27 -29.18 -22.70 -9.29
CA GLN A 27 -28.57 -22.36 -8.02
C GLN A 27 -28.08 -20.91 -8.15
N PRO A 28 -28.43 -20.01 -7.21
CA PRO A 28 -27.91 -18.66 -7.25
C PRO A 28 -26.39 -18.76 -7.34
N GLU A 29 -25.82 -18.24 -8.43
CA GLU A 29 -24.37 -18.17 -8.59
C GLU A 29 -23.85 -17.49 -7.33
N SER A 30 -23.05 -18.21 -6.53
CA SER A 30 -22.52 -17.66 -5.29
C SER A 30 -21.86 -16.33 -5.64
N PRO A 31 -22.20 -15.22 -4.96
CA PRO A 31 -21.73 -13.91 -5.37
C PRO A 31 -20.22 -13.95 -5.54
N LYS A 32 -19.75 -13.64 -6.76
CA LYS A 32 -18.33 -13.66 -7.08
C LYS A 32 -17.61 -12.76 -6.10
N ARG A 33 -16.66 -13.35 -5.38
CA ARG A 33 -15.81 -12.63 -4.44
C ARG A 33 -15.06 -11.52 -5.20
N PRO A 34 -15.10 -10.26 -4.75
CA PRO A 34 -14.46 -9.15 -5.47
C PRO A 34 -12.94 -9.24 -5.35
N ASN A 35 -12.20 -8.69 -6.32
CA ASN A 35 -10.79 -8.40 -6.15
C ASN A 35 -10.62 -7.09 -5.37
N LEU A 36 -9.60 -7.00 -4.54
CA LEU A 36 -9.29 -5.82 -3.73
C LEU A 36 -7.97 -5.20 -4.21
N LEU A 37 -7.99 -3.94 -4.62
CA LEU A 37 -6.81 -3.19 -5.00
C LEU A 37 -6.63 -2.00 -4.05
N LEU A 38 -5.52 -1.99 -3.31
CA LEU A 38 -5.12 -0.87 -2.45
C LEU A 38 -4.00 -0.09 -3.13
N LEU A 39 -4.30 1.11 -3.60
CA LEU A 39 -3.29 2.07 -4.06
C LEU A 39 -2.87 2.94 -2.87
N PHE A 40 -1.57 2.94 -2.53
CA PHE A 40 -1.10 3.58 -1.31
C PHE A 40 0.15 4.45 -1.52
N PRO A 41 -0.03 5.70 -2.00
CA PRO A 41 1.09 6.62 -2.19
C PRO A 41 1.65 7.08 -0.84
N ASP A 42 2.97 7.25 -0.77
CA ASP A 42 3.65 7.75 0.43
C ASP A 42 3.67 9.28 0.44
N GLN A 43 3.43 9.88 1.61
CA GLN A 43 3.48 11.33 1.84
C GLN A 43 2.56 12.18 0.92
N TRP A 44 1.48 11.58 0.38
CA TRP A 44 0.50 12.30 -0.42
C TRP A 44 -0.32 13.28 0.44
N ARG A 45 -0.32 14.56 0.07
CA ARG A 45 -1.19 15.56 0.73
C ARG A 45 -2.62 15.45 0.20
N PHE A 46 -3.60 15.45 1.10
CA PHE A 46 -5.02 15.29 0.72
C PHE A 46 -5.54 16.35 -0.26
N ASP A 47 -4.95 17.55 -0.26
CA ASP A 47 -5.34 18.70 -1.07
C ASP A 47 -4.63 18.76 -2.43
N TRP A 48 -3.67 17.86 -2.70
CA TRP A 48 -2.96 17.76 -3.98
C TRP A 48 -3.74 16.94 -5.00
N LEU A 49 -4.91 17.45 -5.39
CA LEU A 49 -5.79 16.85 -6.40
C LEU A 49 -6.07 17.88 -7.49
N GLY A 50 -6.16 17.44 -8.75
CA GLY A 50 -6.51 18.31 -9.87
C GLY A 50 -7.95 18.86 -9.78
N SER A 51 -8.81 18.23 -8.98
CA SER A 51 -10.11 18.77 -8.58
C SER A 51 -10.02 19.94 -7.58
N ASN A 52 -8.86 20.22 -6.99
CA ASN A 52 -8.62 21.40 -6.16
C ASN A 52 -8.08 22.56 -7.02
N PRO A 53 -8.84 23.65 -7.23
CA PRO A 53 -8.42 24.75 -8.11
C PRO A 53 -7.23 25.56 -7.56
N GLU A 54 -6.89 25.41 -6.27
CA GLU A 54 -5.79 26.13 -5.64
C GLU A 54 -4.42 25.44 -5.84
N VAL A 55 -4.39 24.22 -6.37
CA VAL A 55 -3.15 23.44 -6.54
C VAL A 55 -2.88 23.18 -8.02
N PRO A 56 -1.68 23.51 -8.54
CA PRO A 56 -1.35 23.38 -9.95
C PRO A 56 -0.93 21.93 -10.32
N VAL A 57 -1.77 20.93 -10.03
CA VAL A 57 -1.52 19.52 -10.36
C VAL A 57 -2.63 18.96 -11.25
N ARG A 58 -2.29 17.94 -12.06
CA ARG A 58 -3.24 17.25 -12.94
C ARG A 58 -3.33 15.79 -12.51
N THR A 59 -4.49 15.37 -12.01
CA THR A 59 -4.70 13.98 -11.52
C THR A 59 -5.93 13.31 -12.15
N PRO A 60 -6.09 13.31 -13.49
CA PRO A 60 -7.33 12.90 -14.14
C PRO A 60 -7.78 11.46 -13.77
N ASN A 61 -6.84 10.55 -13.56
CA ASN A 61 -7.14 9.17 -13.16
C ASN A 61 -7.68 9.07 -11.72
N VAL A 62 -7.13 9.86 -10.79
CA VAL A 62 -7.59 9.92 -9.39
C VAL A 62 -8.94 10.63 -9.31
N ASP A 63 -9.12 11.72 -10.06
CA ASP A 63 -10.38 12.45 -10.14
C ASP A 63 -11.50 11.55 -10.72
N ALA A 64 -11.20 10.78 -11.77
CA ALA A 64 -12.12 9.80 -12.32
C ALA A 64 -12.45 8.65 -11.34
N LEU A 65 -11.49 8.22 -10.51
CA LEU A 65 -11.76 7.24 -9.44
C LEU A 65 -12.68 7.82 -8.36
N ALA A 66 -12.46 9.07 -7.95
CA ALA A 66 -13.30 9.76 -6.98
C ALA A 66 -14.73 9.96 -7.51
N ALA A 67 -14.89 10.31 -8.79
CA ALA A 67 -16.20 10.54 -9.41
C ALA A 67 -17.07 9.28 -9.51
N ARG A 68 -16.46 8.10 -9.62
CA ARG A 68 -17.17 6.81 -9.71
C ARG A 68 -17.29 6.07 -8.38
N GLY A 69 -16.78 6.65 -7.29
CA GLY A 69 -16.64 6.00 -5.99
C GLY A 69 -17.12 6.86 -4.82
N VAL A 70 -16.59 6.56 -3.63
CA VAL A 70 -16.86 7.31 -2.40
C VAL A 70 -15.58 8.00 -1.95
N ARG A 71 -15.63 9.32 -1.75
CA ARG A 71 -14.52 10.12 -1.22
C ARG A 71 -14.73 10.43 0.26
N PHE A 72 -13.81 9.96 1.10
CA PHE A 72 -13.75 10.33 2.50
C PHE A 72 -12.98 11.64 2.67
N THR A 73 -13.64 12.70 3.13
CA THR A 73 -13.02 14.03 3.33
C THR A 73 -12.41 14.21 4.72
N LYS A 74 -12.60 13.23 5.61
CA LYS A 74 -12.10 13.21 6.99
C LYS A 74 -11.46 11.86 7.32
N ALA A 75 -10.53 11.42 6.48
CA ALA A 75 -9.71 10.24 6.71
C ALA A 75 -8.35 10.68 7.27
N VAL A 76 -8.01 10.21 8.48
CA VAL A 76 -6.80 10.60 9.20
C VAL A 76 -5.96 9.36 9.47
N CYS A 77 -4.65 9.44 9.23
CA CYS A 77 -3.73 8.36 9.57
C CYS A 77 -3.55 8.24 11.08
N ALA A 78 -3.29 7.03 11.57
CA ALA A 78 -3.08 6.79 13.00
C ALA A 78 -1.75 7.39 13.52
N SER A 79 -0.78 7.62 12.64
CA SER A 79 0.50 8.23 12.95
C SER A 79 1.03 9.02 11.75
N PRO A 80 1.64 10.20 11.96
CA PRO A 80 2.21 11.01 10.88
C PRO A 80 3.61 10.53 10.44
N LEU A 81 3.96 9.26 10.67
CA LEU A 81 5.23 8.65 10.28
C LEU A 81 5.01 7.35 9.49
N CYS A 82 5.91 7.06 8.54
CA CYS A 82 5.75 5.96 7.59
C CYS A 82 5.54 4.58 8.26
N ALA A 83 6.52 4.08 9.01
CA ALA A 83 6.44 2.72 9.58
C ALA A 83 5.29 2.56 10.59
N PRO A 84 5.07 3.50 11.54
CA PRO A 84 3.94 3.39 12.45
C PRO A 84 2.57 3.47 11.76
N SER A 85 2.41 4.33 10.76
CA SER A 85 1.15 4.45 10.01
C SER A 85 0.83 3.15 9.26
N ARG A 86 1.84 2.56 8.61
CA ARG A 86 1.74 1.29 7.89
C ARG A 86 1.52 0.11 8.83
N ALA A 87 2.15 0.09 10.00
CA ALA A 87 1.91 -0.88 11.06
C ALA A 87 0.47 -0.83 11.60
N CYS A 88 -0.08 0.36 11.82
CA CYS A 88 -1.47 0.53 12.24
C CYS A 88 -2.44 0.00 11.17
N LEU A 89 -2.18 0.32 9.89
CA LEU A 89 -2.96 -0.18 8.77
C LEU A 89 -2.89 -1.71 8.68
N ALA A 90 -1.68 -2.28 8.75
CA ALA A 90 -1.44 -3.72 8.69
C ALA A 90 -2.16 -4.45 9.83
N ALA A 91 -2.08 -3.95 11.06
CA ALA A 91 -2.70 -4.57 12.23
C ALA A 91 -4.20 -4.29 12.37
N GLY A 92 -4.71 -3.24 11.72
CA GLY A 92 -6.06 -2.71 11.99
C GLY A 92 -6.21 -2.19 13.43
N LYS A 93 -5.14 -1.60 13.99
CA LYS A 93 -5.07 -1.17 15.40
C LYS A 93 -4.65 0.29 15.53
N GLU A 94 -4.97 0.91 16.66
CA GLU A 94 -4.48 2.23 17.04
C GLU A 94 -2.96 2.23 17.28
N TYR A 95 -2.36 3.42 17.25
CA TYR A 95 -0.92 3.63 17.34
C TYR A 95 -0.27 3.00 18.59
N ASP A 96 -0.90 3.16 19.76
CA ASP A 96 -0.44 2.59 21.03
C ASP A 96 -0.49 1.05 21.06
N ARG A 97 -1.29 0.43 20.18
CA ARG A 97 -1.49 -1.02 20.10
C ARG A 97 -0.77 -1.68 18.92
N CYS A 98 -0.27 -0.92 17.95
CA CYS A 98 0.42 -1.45 16.78
C CYS A 98 1.85 -1.92 17.08
N ARG A 99 2.44 -1.50 18.23
CA ARG A 99 3.80 -1.84 18.72
C ARG A 99 4.96 -1.31 17.86
N VAL A 100 4.72 -0.30 17.01
CA VAL A 100 5.75 0.36 16.19
C VAL A 100 5.75 1.87 16.51
N PRO A 101 6.53 2.32 17.51
CA PRO A 101 6.53 3.73 17.95
C PRO A 101 7.32 4.67 17.03
N GLY A 102 8.03 4.15 16.02
CA GLY A 102 8.81 4.96 15.11
C GLY A 102 9.43 4.16 13.97
N ASN A 103 10.13 4.84 13.08
CA ASN A 103 10.76 4.24 11.89
C ASN A 103 11.95 3.30 12.20
N ALA A 104 12.41 3.26 13.45
CA ALA A 104 13.52 2.41 13.90
C ALA A 104 13.03 1.15 14.64
N VAL A 105 11.76 0.77 14.48
CA VAL A 105 11.18 -0.44 15.06
C VAL A 105 10.45 -1.22 13.99
N ASP A 106 10.72 -2.51 13.90
CA ASP A 106 10.04 -3.41 12.96
C ASP A 106 8.70 -3.89 13.51
N PHE A 107 7.76 -4.13 12.60
CA PHE A 107 6.47 -4.70 12.93
C PHE A 107 6.65 -6.15 13.42
N PRO A 108 6.07 -6.50 14.58
CA PRO A 108 6.34 -7.79 15.18
C PRO A 108 5.66 -8.93 14.39
N LEU A 109 6.34 -10.07 14.27
CA LEU A 109 5.85 -11.25 13.55
C LEU A 109 4.70 -11.97 14.28
N ASP A 110 4.58 -11.78 15.59
CA ASP A 110 3.55 -12.40 16.43
C ASP A 110 2.20 -11.66 16.41
N GLN A 111 2.08 -10.57 15.65
CA GLN A 111 0.87 -9.79 15.54
C GLN A 111 0.15 -10.05 14.21
N THR A 112 -1.13 -10.38 14.31
CA THR A 112 -1.96 -10.63 13.12
C THR A 112 -2.09 -9.38 12.24
N THR A 113 -1.95 -9.56 10.94
CA THR A 113 -2.20 -8.53 9.93
C THR A 113 -3.51 -8.77 9.18
N TYR A 114 -4.09 -7.73 8.59
CA TYR A 114 -5.24 -7.91 7.69
C TYR A 114 -4.87 -8.68 6.42
N TYR A 115 -3.58 -8.70 6.02
CA TYR A 115 -3.08 -9.53 4.92
C TYR A 115 -3.25 -11.02 5.25
N GLN A 116 -2.86 -11.44 6.45
CA GLN A 116 -3.08 -12.81 6.92
C GLN A 116 -4.57 -13.13 6.93
N LEU A 117 -5.40 -12.24 7.47
CA LEU A 117 -6.86 -12.45 7.49
C LEU A 117 -7.46 -12.60 6.09
N LEU A 118 -7.00 -11.81 5.10
CA LEU A 118 -7.43 -11.96 3.71
C LEU A 118 -6.98 -13.29 3.11
N ARG A 119 -5.71 -13.67 3.34
CA ARG A 119 -5.16 -14.94 2.87
C ARG A 119 -5.92 -16.13 3.45
N ASP A 120 -6.17 -16.12 4.75
CA ASP A 120 -6.89 -17.18 5.47
C ASP A 120 -8.36 -17.25 5.04
N ALA A 121 -8.95 -16.13 4.61
CA ALA A 121 -10.27 -16.11 3.99
C ALA A 121 -10.27 -16.69 2.55
N GLY A 122 -9.10 -17.00 1.97
CA GLY A 122 -8.92 -17.57 0.64
C GLY A 122 -8.63 -16.56 -0.47
N TYR A 123 -8.15 -15.36 -0.14
CA TYR A 123 -7.59 -14.44 -1.13
C TYR A 123 -6.14 -14.79 -1.44
N HIS A 124 -5.73 -14.60 -2.68
CA HIS A 124 -4.32 -14.48 -3.00
C HIS A 124 -3.90 -13.02 -2.73
N VAL A 125 -3.03 -12.82 -1.75
CA VAL A 125 -2.63 -11.49 -1.28
C VAL A 125 -1.27 -11.13 -1.85
N MET A 126 -1.23 -10.14 -2.74
CA MET A 126 0.00 -9.63 -3.32
C MET A 126 0.22 -8.16 -2.94
N GLY A 127 1.48 -7.77 -2.86
CA GLY A 127 1.87 -6.37 -2.71
C GLY A 127 3.10 -6.07 -3.55
N CYS A 128 3.21 -4.82 -3.97
CA CYS A 128 4.41 -4.31 -4.59
C CYS A 128 4.70 -2.88 -4.15
N GLY A 129 5.97 -2.58 -3.95
CA GLY A 129 6.48 -1.25 -3.65
C GLY A 129 7.00 -1.20 -2.23
N LYS A 130 6.63 -0.17 -1.47
CA LYS A 130 7.20 0.10 -0.14
C LYS A 130 6.22 -0.27 0.96
N PHE A 131 6.59 -1.19 1.87
CA PHE A 131 5.71 -1.62 2.97
C PHE A 131 6.11 -1.06 4.34
N ASP A 132 7.40 -0.74 4.56
CA ASP A 132 8.00 -0.28 5.83
C ASP A 132 7.65 -1.14 7.08
N LEU A 133 7.37 -2.43 6.90
CA LEU A 133 7.08 -3.33 8.02
C LEU A 133 8.36 -3.88 8.70
N HIS A 134 9.49 -3.96 8.00
CA HIS A 134 10.81 -4.27 8.59
C HIS A 134 11.85 -3.17 8.28
N LYS A 135 11.42 -1.92 8.33
CA LYS A 135 12.26 -0.77 7.97
C LYS A 135 13.57 -0.69 8.76
N ALA A 136 13.55 -1.03 10.05
CA ALA A 136 14.70 -0.92 10.95
C ALA A 136 15.75 -2.00 10.67
N THR A 137 15.35 -3.14 10.10
CA THR A 137 16.27 -4.18 9.64
C THR A 137 17.18 -3.69 8.50
N GLU A 138 16.73 -2.70 7.71
CA GLU A 138 17.50 -2.13 6.59
C GLU A 138 18.00 -3.18 5.57
N ASP A 139 17.22 -4.25 5.38
CA ASP A 139 17.51 -5.31 4.42
C ASP A 139 16.18 -5.97 4.03
N TRP A 140 15.84 -5.89 2.75
CA TRP A 140 14.62 -6.38 2.09
C TRP A 140 14.84 -7.68 1.31
N GLY A 141 16.11 -8.11 1.18
CA GLY A 141 16.49 -9.12 0.21
C GLY A 141 16.47 -8.58 -1.21
N LEU A 142 17.32 -9.15 -2.08
CA LEU A 142 17.38 -8.73 -3.49
C LEU A 142 16.14 -9.14 -4.29
N ASP A 143 15.35 -10.08 -3.78
CA ASP A 143 14.07 -10.49 -4.34
C ASP A 143 12.87 -9.76 -3.71
N GLY A 144 13.09 -8.95 -2.66
CA GLY A 144 12.06 -8.19 -1.97
C GLY A 144 11.08 -9.05 -1.18
N LYS A 145 11.40 -10.33 -0.93
CA LYS A 145 10.46 -11.29 -0.32
C LYS A 145 10.63 -11.48 1.18
N ARG A 146 11.63 -10.81 1.78
CA ARG A 146 11.92 -10.99 3.20
C ARG A 146 10.68 -10.70 4.06
N LEU A 147 10.33 -11.67 4.92
CA LEU A 147 9.22 -11.62 5.88
C LEU A 147 7.80 -11.45 5.30
N LEU A 148 7.64 -11.42 3.97
CA LEU A 148 6.32 -11.24 3.35
C LEU A 148 5.36 -12.38 3.71
N ALA A 149 5.82 -13.63 3.61
CA ALA A 149 5.00 -14.79 3.94
C ALA A 149 4.57 -14.78 5.42
N ASP A 150 5.47 -14.38 6.33
CA ASP A 150 5.22 -14.29 7.76
C ASP A 150 4.08 -13.30 8.05
N TRP A 151 4.03 -12.17 7.35
CA TRP A 151 2.96 -11.17 7.50
C TRP A 151 1.72 -11.39 6.65
N GLY A 152 1.56 -12.52 5.97
CA GLY A 152 0.29 -12.84 5.32
C GLY A 152 0.27 -12.70 3.80
N PHE A 153 1.34 -12.22 3.19
CA PHE A 153 1.40 -12.13 1.74
C PHE A 153 1.55 -13.53 1.14
N SER A 154 0.88 -13.75 0.02
CA SER A 154 1.00 -14.95 -0.81
C SER A 154 2.13 -14.81 -1.82
N ASP A 155 2.36 -13.59 -2.30
CA ASP A 155 3.51 -13.20 -3.11
C ASP A 155 3.71 -11.67 -3.01
N GLY A 156 4.80 -11.15 -3.59
CA GLY A 156 5.03 -9.72 -3.67
C GLY A 156 6.51 -9.34 -3.72
N VAL A 157 6.74 -8.04 -3.88
CA VAL A 157 8.07 -7.43 -3.91
C VAL A 157 8.06 -6.17 -3.04
N ASP A 158 8.62 -6.27 -1.83
CA ASP A 158 8.88 -5.10 -0.99
C ASP A 158 10.19 -4.42 -1.39
N ASN A 159 10.22 -3.11 -1.25
CA ASN A 159 11.30 -2.25 -1.61
C ASN A 159 11.56 -1.24 -0.50
N ALA A 160 12.84 -0.90 -0.36
CA ALA A 160 13.26 0.15 0.55
C ALA A 160 12.62 1.50 0.20
N GLY A 161 12.37 2.32 1.22
CA GLY A 161 12.10 3.73 0.98
C GLY A 161 13.31 4.44 0.39
N LYS A 162 13.08 5.55 -0.32
CA LYS A 162 14.13 6.30 -1.05
C LYS A 162 15.40 6.55 -0.22
N PHE A 163 15.28 7.07 1.01
CA PHE A 163 16.44 7.28 1.88
C PHE A 163 17.01 5.99 2.48
N ASP A 164 16.18 4.98 2.71
CA ASP A 164 16.62 3.71 3.29
C ASP A 164 17.41 2.88 2.26
N ALA A 165 17.04 2.95 0.99
CA ALA A 165 17.77 2.40 -0.15
C ALA A 165 19.20 2.97 -0.20
N ILE A 166 19.37 4.27 0.08
CA ILE A 166 20.70 4.89 0.16
C ILE A 166 21.46 4.42 1.40
N ARG A 167 20.83 4.44 2.59
CA ARG A 167 21.52 4.05 3.83
C ARG A 167 21.99 2.60 3.80
N SER A 168 21.14 1.70 3.33
CA SER A 168 21.40 0.25 3.31
C SER A 168 22.16 -0.20 2.05
N GLY A 169 21.85 0.39 0.90
CA GLY A 169 22.20 -0.13 -0.42
C GLY A 169 23.35 0.56 -1.14
N ALA A 170 23.88 1.68 -0.61
CA ALA A 170 24.87 2.49 -1.34
C ALA A 170 26.14 1.73 -1.73
N LYS A 171 26.65 0.86 -0.84
CA LYS A 171 27.86 0.06 -1.11
C LYS A 171 27.56 -1.29 -1.74
N SER A 172 26.49 -1.93 -1.27
CA SER A 172 26.02 -3.23 -1.74
C SER A 172 24.50 -3.23 -1.61
N PRO A 173 23.75 -3.69 -2.63
CA PRO A 173 22.30 -3.61 -2.61
C PRO A 173 21.70 -4.49 -1.50
N LYS A 174 20.64 -3.97 -0.89
CA LYS A 174 19.86 -4.61 0.19
C LYS A 174 18.37 -4.67 -0.12
N ASP A 175 17.99 -4.22 -1.30
CA ASP A 175 16.63 -4.19 -1.81
C ASP A 175 16.66 -4.41 -3.33
N PRO A 176 15.52 -4.80 -3.94
CA PRO A 176 15.45 -5.08 -5.37
C PRO A 176 15.81 -3.89 -6.26
N TYR A 177 15.39 -2.69 -5.89
CA TYR A 177 15.62 -1.48 -6.67
C TYR A 177 17.11 -1.09 -6.70
N MET A 178 17.79 -1.07 -5.54
CA MET A 178 19.25 -0.88 -5.52
C MET A 178 19.96 -2.02 -6.26
N GLY A 179 19.46 -3.26 -6.15
CA GLY A 179 19.98 -4.39 -6.92
C GLY A 179 19.98 -4.12 -8.42
N TYR A 180 18.86 -3.62 -8.94
CA TYR A 180 18.72 -3.19 -10.32
C TYR A 180 19.70 -2.07 -10.68
N LEU A 181 19.78 -1.01 -9.87
CA LEU A 181 20.68 0.11 -10.15
C LEU A 181 22.15 -0.28 -10.18
N HIS A 182 22.59 -1.17 -9.28
CA HIS A 182 23.96 -1.70 -9.27
C HIS A 182 24.26 -2.52 -10.53
N GLN A 183 23.32 -3.33 -11.01
CA GLN A 183 23.48 -4.13 -12.23
C GLN A 183 23.55 -3.29 -13.52
N HIS A 184 23.09 -2.05 -13.49
CA HIS A 184 23.02 -1.16 -14.64
C HIS A 184 23.96 0.06 -14.52
N ASP A 185 24.91 0.02 -13.58
CA ASP A 185 25.89 1.10 -13.33
C ASP A 185 25.24 2.47 -12.97
N LEU A 186 24.03 2.45 -12.40
CA LEU A 186 23.26 3.63 -12.02
C LEU A 186 23.25 3.91 -10.50
N ALA A 187 23.75 2.98 -9.68
CA ALA A 187 23.70 3.11 -8.22
C ALA A 187 24.42 4.36 -7.71
N GLN A 188 25.61 4.65 -8.23
CA GLN A 188 26.40 5.81 -7.79
C GLN A 188 25.71 7.14 -8.15
N VAL A 189 25.07 7.21 -9.33
CA VAL A 189 24.28 8.37 -9.77
C VAL A 189 23.14 8.65 -8.78
N HIS A 190 22.42 7.60 -8.35
CA HIS A 190 21.36 7.73 -7.37
C HIS A 190 21.86 8.13 -5.98
N VAL A 191 22.97 7.55 -5.53
CA VAL A 191 23.60 7.87 -4.24
C VAL A 191 24.04 9.33 -4.18
N ASP A 192 24.67 9.84 -5.22
CA ASP A 192 25.15 11.23 -5.24
C ASP A 192 24.01 12.25 -5.36
N ASP A 193 22.94 11.91 -6.11
CA ASP A 193 21.68 12.69 -6.13
C ASP A 193 21.13 12.87 -4.70
N PHE A 194 21.01 11.78 -3.93
CA PHE A 194 20.47 11.85 -2.57
C PHE A 194 21.41 12.51 -1.55
N LYS A 195 22.73 12.42 -1.72
CA LYS A 195 23.68 13.21 -0.91
C LYS A 195 23.49 14.71 -1.17
N GLY A 196 23.29 15.11 -2.43
CA GLY A 196 23.02 16.52 -2.79
C GLY A 196 21.71 17.06 -2.22
N ARG A 197 20.75 16.19 -1.93
CA ARG A 197 19.44 16.54 -1.33
C ARG A 197 19.47 16.70 0.19
N GLY A 198 20.50 16.20 0.88
CA GLY A 198 20.60 16.25 2.34
C GLY A 198 21.09 17.61 2.89
N GLY A 199 20.18 18.46 3.38
CA GLY A 199 20.54 19.71 4.10
C GLY A 199 19.32 20.57 4.49
N MET A 200 19.44 21.44 5.50
CA MET A 200 18.34 22.26 6.06
C MET A 200 17.62 23.23 5.09
N LYS A 201 18.07 23.34 3.82
CA LYS A 201 17.35 24.02 2.73
C LYS A 201 16.51 23.06 1.87
N SER A 202 16.22 21.86 2.41
CA SER A 202 15.67 20.69 1.70
C SER A 202 14.33 20.89 0.99
N TYR A 203 13.49 21.85 1.39
CA TYR A 203 12.18 22.04 0.77
C TYR A 203 12.22 22.71 -0.62
N SER A 204 13.32 23.37 -0.99
CA SER A 204 13.47 23.99 -2.31
C SER A 204 14.26 23.14 -3.31
N ASN A 205 14.82 22.00 -2.89
CA ASN A 205 15.55 21.11 -3.79
C ASN A 205 14.55 20.21 -4.54
N THR A 206 13.96 20.77 -5.60
CA THR A 206 13.02 20.11 -6.50
C THR A 206 13.69 19.69 -7.81
N ASP A 207 15.02 19.55 -7.82
CA ASP A 207 15.74 19.19 -9.04
C ASP A 207 15.29 17.80 -9.51
N PRO A 208 15.10 17.61 -10.83
CA PRO A 208 14.78 16.30 -11.37
C PRO A 208 15.92 15.32 -11.04
N THR A 209 15.58 14.05 -10.91
CA THR A 209 16.62 13.04 -10.72
C THR A 209 17.52 12.97 -11.97
N PRO A 210 18.84 12.74 -11.83
CA PRO A 210 19.72 12.49 -12.96
C PRO A 210 19.56 11.07 -13.53
N LEU A 211 18.76 10.20 -12.89
CA LEU A 211 18.45 8.88 -13.42
C LEU A 211 17.62 8.98 -14.71
N PRO A 212 17.81 8.07 -15.67
CA PRO A 212 16.90 7.96 -16.80
C PRO A 212 15.50 7.53 -16.33
N ASP A 213 14.47 7.89 -17.10
CA ASP A 213 13.06 7.71 -16.74
C ASP A 213 12.71 6.27 -16.32
N HIS A 214 13.17 5.28 -17.08
CA HIS A 214 12.95 3.84 -16.80
C HIS A 214 13.62 3.35 -15.50
N ALA A 215 14.59 4.10 -14.97
CA ALA A 215 15.29 3.80 -13.73
C ALA A 215 14.78 4.64 -12.55
N TYR A 216 13.83 5.55 -12.76
CA TYR A 216 13.19 6.25 -11.64
C TYR A 216 12.39 5.24 -10.81
N CYS A 217 12.61 5.21 -9.50
CA CYS A 217 12.07 4.19 -8.59
C CYS A 217 10.57 3.89 -8.80
N ASP A 218 9.74 4.92 -8.91
CA ASP A 218 8.29 4.73 -9.05
C ASP A 218 7.92 4.10 -10.42
N ASN A 219 8.66 4.44 -11.49
CA ASN A 219 8.47 3.85 -12.82
C ASN A 219 8.96 2.39 -12.84
N TRP A 220 10.15 2.15 -12.27
CA TRP A 220 10.73 0.82 -12.19
C TRP A 220 9.84 -0.15 -11.40
N ILE A 221 9.30 0.29 -10.25
CA ILE A 221 8.33 -0.49 -9.47
C ILE A 221 7.06 -0.74 -10.30
N GLY A 222 6.58 0.27 -11.04
CA GLY A 222 5.39 0.12 -11.88
C GLY A 222 5.55 -0.90 -13.03
N GLU A 223 6.77 -1.10 -13.53
CA GLU A 223 7.07 -2.03 -14.63
C GLU A 223 7.46 -3.43 -14.17
N ARG A 224 8.12 -3.56 -13.00
CA ARG A 224 8.74 -4.81 -12.53
C ARG A 224 8.13 -5.39 -11.26
N GLY A 225 7.12 -4.70 -10.75
CA GLY A 225 6.49 -4.94 -9.47
C GLY A 225 5.43 -6.02 -9.43
#